data_AF-A0A1S3ZLJ3-F1
#
_entry.id   AF-A0A1S3ZLJ3-F1
#
_cell.length_a   1.000
_cell.length_b   1.000
_cell.length_c   1.000
_cell.angle_alpha   90.00
_cell.angle_beta   90.00
_cell.angle_gamma   90.00
#
_symmetry.space_group_name_H-M   'P 1'
#
loop_
_entity.id
_entity.type
_entity.pdbx_description
1 polymer ?
#
loop_
_entity_poly.entity_id
_entity_poly.type
_entity_poly.pdbx_seq_one_letter_code
_entity_poly.pdbx_strand_id
1 'polypeptide(L)'
;MGLKMDADVKPSLVILYFGGNDSVDPEFPSSAHVPLQEYVENMGRIALYITSLSENTRLIMLSAPPVNEEQIVQFYGDNRGRYNETCRIYSEAGIKLGQELGVKVIDFWSALQERPDWLTTVFWDGMHLTKEGSDILVKKISRVLREVDWEPSLHWTKMADEFSDIIIPLASGMNLDNWQNEYIE
;
A
#
# COMPACT_ATOMS: atom_id res chain seq x y z
N MET A 1 -12.67 4.56 27.16
CA MET A 1 -12.02 3.30 27.55
C MET A 1 -10.75 3.21 26.71
N GLY A 2 -9.62 3.62 27.27
CA GLY A 2 -8.38 3.83 26.51
C GLY A 2 -7.66 2.51 26.27
N LEU A 3 -7.42 2.17 25.01
CA LEU A 3 -6.49 1.11 24.64
C LEU A 3 -5.07 1.63 24.89
N LYS A 4 -4.58 1.47 26.11
CA LYS A 4 -3.14 1.51 26.37
C LYS A 4 -2.53 0.22 25.83
N MET A 5 -1.75 0.33 24.77
CA MET A 5 -0.76 -0.69 24.43
C MET A 5 0.61 -0.17 24.89
N ASP A 6 1.07 -0.66 26.04
CA ASP A 6 2.46 -0.59 26.49
C ASP A 6 3.31 -1.56 25.67
N ALA A 7 3.40 -1.33 24.36
CA ALA A 7 4.57 -1.76 23.61
C ALA A 7 5.60 -0.63 23.73
N ASP A 8 6.77 -0.92 24.31
CA ASP A 8 7.87 0.05 24.46
C ASP A 8 8.33 0.60 23.11
N VAL A 9 8.07 -0.11 22.00
CA VAL A 9 8.40 0.29 20.64
C VAL A 9 7.12 0.58 19.85
N LYS A 10 7.02 1.79 19.29
CA LYS A 10 5.97 2.19 18.34
C LYS A 10 6.50 2.07 16.91
N PRO A 11 5.65 1.73 15.92
CA PRO A 11 6.09 1.67 14.54
C PRO A 11 6.45 3.07 14.02
N SER A 12 7.57 3.19 13.33
CA SER A 12 7.98 4.42 12.65
C SER A 12 7.15 4.68 11.39
N LEU A 13 6.80 3.63 10.66
CA LEU A 13 5.97 3.69 9.44
C LEU A 13 4.87 2.64 9.50
N VAL A 14 3.66 3.03 9.12
CA VAL A 14 2.56 2.11 8.82
C VAL A 14 2.05 2.39 7.42
N ILE A 15 1.85 1.32 6.67
CA ILE A 15 1.20 1.34 5.35
C ILE A 15 -0.21 0.77 5.54
N LEU A 16 -1.24 1.61 5.38
CA LEU A 16 -2.64 1.20 5.54
C LEU A 16 -3.25 0.89 4.17
N TYR A 17 -3.58 -0.38 3.93
CA TYR A 17 -4.02 -0.87 2.62
C TYR A 17 -5.22 -1.81 2.76
N PHE A 18 -6.43 -1.23 2.66
CA PHE A 18 -7.72 -1.92 2.64
C PHE A 18 -8.57 -1.37 1.48
N GLY A 19 -9.77 -1.91 1.26
CA GLY A 19 -10.68 -1.48 0.21
C GLY A 19 -10.88 -2.52 -0.89
N GLY A 20 -9.89 -3.40 -1.11
CA GLY A 20 -10.01 -4.49 -2.07
C GLY A 20 -11.16 -5.43 -1.74
N ASN A 21 -11.22 -5.97 -0.52
CA ASN A 21 -12.31 -6.87 -0.11
C ASN A 21 -13.61 -6.12 0.21
N ASP A 22 -13.50 -4.93 0.78
CA ASP A 22 -14.60 -4.06 1.15
C ASP A 22 -15.49 -3.70 -0.06
N SER A 23 -14.89 -3.57 -1.25
CA SER A 23 -15.56 -3.22 -2.51
C SER A 23 -16.20 -4.40 -3.26
N VAL A 24 -16.19 -5.62 -2.69
CA VAL A 24 -16.88 -6.78 -3.28
C VAL A 24 -18.39 -6.53 -3.31
N ASP A 25 -19.07 -7.10 -4.30
CA ASP A 25 -20.53 -7.07 -4.44
C ASP A 25 -21.21 -7.62 -3.17
N PRO A 26 -22.11 -6.86 -2.51
CA PRO A 26 -22.81 -7.32 -1.31
C PRO A 26 -23.66 -8.57 -1.54
N GLU A 27 -24.12 -8.82 -2.76
CA GLU A 27 -24.96 -9.98 -3.10
C GLU A 27 -24.13 -11.23 -3.44
N PHE A 28 -22.80 -11.12 -3.49
CA PHE A 28 -21.94 -12.27 -3.77
C PHE A 28 -21.93 -13.27 -2.59
N PRO A 29 -21.91 -14.59 -2.82
CA PRO A 29 -21.86 -15.58 -1.74
C PRO A 29 -20.66 -15.36 -0.80
N SER A 30 -20.93 -15.30 0.51
CA SER A 30 -19.91 -15.05 1.54
C SER A 30 -19.13 -13.74 1.32
N SER A 31 -19.81 -12.71 0.81
CA SER A 31 -19.22 -11.40 0.55
C SER A 31 -18.52 -10.80 1.77
N ALA A 32 -17.34 -10.25 1.55
CA ALA A 32 -16.59 -9.45 2.52
C ALA A 32 -16.91 -7.95 2.41
N HIS A 33 -18.01 -7.61 1.73
CA HIS A 33 -18.44 -6.24 1.49
C HIS A 33 -18.54 -5.43 2.79
N VAL A 34 -18.03 -4.20 2.74
CA VAL A 34 -18.20 -3.19 3.78
C VAL A 34 -18.78 -1.96 3.10
N PRO A 35 -20.00 -1.50 3.43
CA PRO A 35 -20.61 -0.34 2.77
C PRO A 35 -19.68 0.87 2.73
N LEU A 36 -19.68 1.62 1.62
CA LEU A 36 -18.70 2.70 1.37
C LEU A 36 -18.58 3.69 2.54
N GLN A 37 -19.71 4.08 3.16
CA GLN A 37 -19.69 4.97 4.32
C GLN A 37 -18.97 4.33 5.51
N GLU A 38 -19.28 3.06 5.81
CA GLU A 38 -18.64 2.32 6.90
C GLU A 38 -17.14 2.10 6.62
N TYR A 39 -16.76 1.82 5.38
CA TYR A 39 -15.36 1.76 4.96
C TYR A 39 -14.62 3.06 5.27
N VAL A 40 -15.17 4.22 4.86
CA VAL A 40 -14.57 5.54 5.16
C VAL A 40 -14.48 5.77 6.67
N GLU A 41 -15.52 5.47 7.44
CA GLU A 41 -15.50 5.62 8.90
C GLU A 41 -14.44 4.72 9.55
N ASN A 42 -14.33 3.46 9.14
CA ASN A 42 -13.38 2.50 9.67
C ASN A 42 -11.94 2.90 9.31
N MET A 43 -11.68 3.26 8.07
CA MET A 43 -10.38 3.76 7.63
C MET A 43 -9.98 5.02 8.37
N GLY A 44 -10.93 5.94 8.61
CA GLY A 44 -10.69 7.14 9.40
C GLY A 44 -10.34 6.84 10.85
N ARG A 45 -11.07 5.92 11.51
CA ARG A 45 -10.77 5.47 12.87
C ARG A 45 -9.39 4.83 12.98
N ILE A 46 -9.02 3.96 12.02
CA ILE A 46 -7.71 3.30 11.99
C ILE A 46 -6.60 4.32 11.76
N ALA A 47 -6.76 5.22 10.79
CA ALA A 47 -5.78 6.24 10.47
C ALA A 47 -5.50 7.16 11.66
N LEU A 48 -6.56 7.67 12.31
CA LEU A 48 -6.45 8.50 13.51
C LEU A 48 -5.82 7.76 14.69
N TYR A 49 -6.12 6.47 14.85
CA TYR A 49 -5.49 5.67 15.88
C TYR A 49 -3.98 5.53 15.63
N ILE A 50 -3.58 5.17 14.40
CA ILE A 50 -2.17 5.02 14.02
C ILE A 50 -1.39 6.31 14.25
N THR A 51 -1.91 7.46 13.79
CA THR A 51 -1.23 8.75 13.94
C THR A 51 -1.18 9.22 15.39
N SER A 52 -2.03 8.68 16.28
CA SER A 52 -1.97 8.95 17.72
C SER A 52 -0.94 8.12 18.49
N LEU A 53 -0.33 7.09 17.88
CA LEU A 53 0.58 6.17 18.57
C LEU A 53 1.87 6.85 19.06
N SER A 54 2.39 7.83 18.30
CA SER A 54 3.61 8.57 18.59
C SER A 54 3.72 9.79 17.66
N GLU A 55 4.38 10.85 18.11
CA GLU A 55 4.75 12.01 17.28
C GLU A 55 5.65 11.62 16.10
N ASN A 56 6.30 10.45 16.13
CA ASN A 56 7.17 9.93 15.09
C ASN A 56 6.55 8.82 14.24
N THR A 57 5.34 8.34 14.57
CA THR A 57 4.65 7.36 13.72
C THR A 57 4.15 8.06 12.45
N ARG A 58 4.57 7.55 11.29
CA ARG A 58 4.16 8.03 9.97
C ARG A 58 3.17 7.06 9.34
N LEU A 59 2.20 7.60 8.61
CA LEU A 59 1.17 6.83 7.92
C LEU A 59 1.18 7.17 6.43
N ILE A 60 1.19 6.12 5.61
CA ILE A 60 0.85 6.19 4.18
C ILE A 60 -0.40 5.34 3.97
N MET A 61 -1.44 5.93 3.40
CA MET A 61 -2.62 5.21 2.94
C MET A 61 -2.46 4.80 1.48
N LEU A 62 -2.84 3.57 1.17
CA LEU A 62 -2.98 3.11 -0.22
C LEU A 62 -4.46 2.98 -0.54
N SER A 63 -4.83 3.51 -1.69
CA SER A 63 -6.19 3.36 -2.20
C SER A 63 -6.46 1.92 -2.65
N ALA A 64 -7.74 1.54 -2.75
CA ALA A 64 -8.13 0.21 -3.24
C ALA A 64 -7.52 -0.04 -4.64
N PRO A 65 -6.95 -1.23 -4.90
CA PRO A 65 -6.33 -1.53 -6.20
C PRO A 65 -7.41 -1.70 -7.29
N PRO A 66 -7.05 -1.61 -8.59
CA PRO A 66 -7.93 -2.04 -9.66
C PRO A 66 -7.98 -3.58 -9.70
N VAL A 67 -8.85 -4.13 -10.53
CA VAL A 67 -8.91 -5.57 -10.83
C VAL A 67 -9.00 -5.82 -12.33
N ASN A 68 -8.51 -6.98 -12.78
CA ASN A 68 -8.79 -7.50 -14.11
C ASN A 68 -9.97 -8.49 -14.04
N GLU A 69 -11.17 -7.99 -14.32
CA GLU A 69 -12.42 -8.76 -14.26
C GLU A 69 -12.39 -10.00 -15.16
N GLU A 70 -11.80 -9.90 -16.36
CA GLU A 70 -11.72 -11.02 -17.31
C GLU A 70 -10.82 -12.14 -16.76
N GLN A 71 -9.64 -11.78 -16.26
CA GLN A 71 -8.69 -12.75 -15.69
C GLN A 71 -9.25 -13.42 -14.43
N ILE A 72 -10.01 -12.69 -13.60
CA ILE A 72 -10.70 -13.28 -12.43
C ILE A 72 -11.65 -14.40 -12.88
N VAL A 73 -12.49 -14.14 -13.89
CA VAL A 73 -13.41 -15.15 -14.43
C VAL A 73 -12.65 -16.34 -15.02
N GLN A 74 -11.58 -16.09 -15.78
CA GLN A 74 -10.74 -17.16 -16.35
C GLN A 74 -10.09 -18.03 -15.27
N PHE A 75 -9.63 -17.44 -14.17
CA PHE A 75 -8.90 -18.14 -13.11
C PHE A 75 -9.83 -18.88 -12.15
N TYR A 76 -10.94 -18.25 -11.75
CA TYR A 76 -11.82 -18.74 -10.69
C TYR A 76 -13.13 -19.38 -11.18
N GLY A 77 -13.51 -19.15 -12.43
CA GLY A 77 -14.77 -19.61 -13.02
C GLY A 77 -15.98 -18.71 -12.72
N ASP A 78 -15.80 -17.65 -11.94
CA ASP A 78 -16.79 -16.60 -11.65
C ASP A 78 -16.09 -15.25 -11.44
N ASN A 79 -16.83 -14.16 -11.28
CA ASN A 79 -16.28 -12.81 -11.13
C ASN A 79 -15.81 -12.47 -9.69
N ARG A 80 -15.92 -13.40 -8.74
CA ARG A 80 -15.65 -13.17 -7.31
C ARG A 80 -16.37 -11.97 -6.69
N GLY A 81 -17.47 -11.52 -7.30
CA GLY A 81 -18.18 -10.30 -6.92
C GLY A 81 -17.34 -9.02 -7.10
N ARG A 82 -16.32 -9.04 -7.95
CA ARG A 82 -15.39 -7.91 -8.12
C ARG A 82 -15.64 -7.18 -9.43
N TYR A 83 -15.70 -5.86 -9.32
CA TYR A 83 -15.79 -4.95 -10.45
C TYR A 83 -14.77 -3.83 -10.27
N ASN A 84 -14.04 -3.50 -11.34
CA ASN A 84 -13.03 -2.46 -11.32
C ASN A 84 -13.65 -1.08 -11.03
N GLU A 85 -14.90 -0.88 -11.46
CA GLU A 85 -15.65 0.35 -11.17
C GLU A 85 -15.95 0.51 -9.68
N THR A 86 -16.35 -0.55 -8.98
CA THR A 86 -16.55 -0.48 -7.53
C THR A 86 -15.22 -0.25 -6.82
N CYS A 87 -14.13 -0.89 -7.28
CA CYS A 87 -12.79 -0.63 -6.75
C CYS A 87 -12.39 0.85 -6.91
N ARG A 88 -12.70 1.48 -8.05
CA ARG A 88 -12.47 2.91 -8.31
C ARG A 88 -13.20 3.79 -7.29
N ILE A 89 -14.48 3.50 -6.99
CA ILE A 89 -15.27 4.26 -6.00
C ILE A 89 -14.64 4.20 -4.61
N TYR A 90 -14.19 3.03 -4.16
CA TYR A 90 -13.51 2.88 -2.86
C TYR A 90 -12.12 3.52 -2.86
N SER A 91 -11.41 3.46 -3.99
CA SER A 91 -10.15 4.16 -4.19
C SER A 91 -10.32 5.66 -3.99
N GLU A 92 -11.26 6.28 -4.70
CA GLU A 92 -11.53 7.72 -4.61
C GLU A 92 -11.94 8.15 -3.20
N ALA A 93 -12.78 7.37 -2.53
CA ALA A 93 -13.19 7.63 -1.16
C ALA A 93 -12.02 7.55 -0.17
N GLY A 94 -11.15 6.54 -0.31
CA GLY A 94 -9.95 6.41 0.51
C GLY A 94 -8.94 7.54 0.28
N ILE A 95 -8.79 7.97 -0.98
CA ILE A 95 -7.94 9.10 -1.34
C ILE A 95 -8.44 10.40 -0.71
N LYS A 96 -9.74 10.69 -0.89
CA LYS A 96 -10.36 11.87 -0.32
C LYS A 96 -10.21 11.92 1.19
N LEU A 97 -10.48 10.80 1.88
CA LEU A 97 -10.30 10.70 3.33
C LEU A 97 -8.85 11.00 3.74
N GLY A 98 -7.86 10.39 3.08
CA GLY A 98 -6.46 10.62 3.42
C GLY A 98 -6.02 12.07 3.22
N GLN A 99 -6.53 12.73 2.18
CA GLN A 99 -6.34 14.17 1.95
C GLN A 99 -6.98 15.02 3.07
N GLU A 100 -8.20 14.70 3.49
CA GLU A 100 -8.90 15.39 4.58
C GLU A 100 -8.19 15.24 5.93
N LEU A 101 -7.57 14.08 6.17
CA LEU A 101 -6.77 13.81 7.37
C LEU A 101 -5.34 14.35 7.29
N GLY A 102 -4.91 14.89 6.14
CA GLY A 102 -3.55 15.40 5.93
C GLY A 102 -2.47 14.32 5.95
N VAL A 103 -2.83 13.05 5.72
CA VAL A 103 -1.88 11.93 5.66
C VAL A 103 -1.43 11.69 4.21
N LYS A 104 -0.30 11.01 4.03
CA LYS A 104 0.18 10.69 2.68
C LYS A 104 -0.68 9.60 2.07
N VAL A 105 -1.02 9.76 0.79
CA VAL A 105 -1.86 8.83 0.05
C VAL A 105 -1.17 8.45 -1.25
N ILE A 106 -1.19 7.15 -1.57
CA ILE A 106 -0.83 6.62 -2.87
C ILE A 106 -2.13 6.21 -3.57
N ASP A 107 -2.44 6.85 -4.70
CA ASP A 107 -3.49 6.40 -5.62
C ASP A 107 -3.02 5.14 -6.34
N PHE A 108 -3.23 4.00 -5.69
CA PHE A 108 -2.74 2.71 -6.17
C PHE A 108 -3.60 2.16 -7.30
N TRP A 109 -4.88 2.52 -7.33
CA TRP A 109 -5.78 2.24 -8.44
C TRP A 109 -5.22 2.77 -9.76
N SER A 110 -4.87 4.07 -9.81
CA SER A 110 -4.30 4.67 -11.02
C SER A 110 -2.87 4.18 -11.27
N ALA A 111 -2.05 4.05 -10.22
CA ALA A 111 -0.63 3.66 -10.35
C ALA A 111 -0.43 2.33 -11.09
N LEU A 112 -1.26 1.33 -10.81
CA LEU A 112 -1.16 0.03 -11.48
C LEU A 112 -1.55 0.10 -12.96
N GLN A 113 -2.37 1.08 -13.35
CA GLN A 113 -2.89 1.25 -14.71
C GLN A 113 -2.04 2.20 -15.58
N GLU A 114 -0.99 2.81 -15.03
CA GLU A 114 -0.09 3.71 -15.78
C GLU A 114 0.59 3.01 -16.97
N ARG A 115 0.83 1.70 -16.86
CA ARG A 115 1.42 0.90 -17.95
C ARG A 115 0.35 0.35 -18.89
N PRO A 116 0.56 0.36 -20.23
CA PRO A 116 -0.46 -0.08 -21.20
C PRO A 116 -0.89 -1.54 -21.07
N ASP A 117 0.00 -2.42 -20.59
CA ASP A 117 -0.18 -3.86 -20.47
C ASP A 117 -0.52 -4.30 -19.03
N TRP A 118 -1.05 -3.41 -18.20
CA TRP A 118 -1.28 -3.70 -16.78
C TRP A 118 -2.17 -4.92 -16.56
N LEU A 119 -3.25 -5.06 -17.34
CA LEU A 119 -4.22 -6.15 -17.25
C LEU A 119 -3.56 -7.54 -17.27
N THR A 120 -2.50 -7.71 -18.04
CA THR A 120 -1.84 -9.02 -18.23
C THR A 120 -0.53 -9.16 -17.45
N THR A 121 -0.05 -8.10 -16.81
CA THR A 121 1.28 -8.09 -16.18
C THR A 121 1.26 -7.86 -14.69
N VAL A 122 0.31 -7.08 -14.15
CA VAL A 122 0.35 -6.69 -12.73
C VAL A 122 -0.35 -7.68 -11.81
N PHE A 123 -1.21 -8.57 -12.35
CA PHE A 123 -1.95 -9.57 -11.58
C PHE A 123 -1.70 -11.00 -12.09
N TRP A 124 -1.58 -11.96 -11.18
CA TRP A 124 -1.47 -13.38 -11.56
C TRP A 124 -2.83 -14.10 -11.66
N ASP A 125 -3.85 -13.59 -10.95
CA ASP A 125 -5.24 -14.11 -10.96
C ASP A 125 -6.30 -13.03 -11.20
N GLY A 126 -5.87 -11.83 -11.58
CA GLY A 126 -6.70 -10.66 -11.81
C GLY A 126 -6.97 -9.78 -10.59
N MET A 127 -6.44 -10.11 -9.40
CA MET A 127 -6.53 -9.21 -8.23
C MET A 127 -5.27 -9.19 -7.34
N HIS A 128 -4.48 -10.26 -7.31
CA HIS A 128 -3.26 -10.34 -6.51
C HIS A 128 -2.02 -10.04 -7.36
N LEU A 129 -1.11 -9.26 -6.79
CA LEU A 129 0.02 -8.71 -7.53
C LEU A 129 1.03 -9.77 -7.95
N THR A 130 1.56 -9.63 -9.18
CA THR A 130 2.80 -10.28 -9.62
C THR A 130 4.03 -9.61 -9.00
N LYS A 131 5.23 -10.05 -9.39
CA LYS A 131 6.46 -9.31 -9.09
C LYS A 131 6.40 -7.90 -9.67
N GLU A 132 5.97 -7.77 -10.92
CA GLU A 132 5.88 -6.49 -11.64
C GLU A 132 4.88 -5.53 -10.99
N GLY A 133 3.72 -6.05 -10.56
CA GLY A 133 2.76 -5.26 -9.77
C GLY A 133 3.31 -4.84 -8.41
N SER A 134 4.07 -5.72 -7.76
CA SER A 134 4.75 -5.42 -6.49
C SER A 134 5.89 -4.39 -6.64
N ASP A 135 6.61 -4.41 -7.76
CA ASP A 135 7.66 -3.42 -8.05
C ASP A 135 7.06 -2.01 -8.20
N ILE A 136 5.88 -1.86 -8.81
CA ILE A 136 5.15 -0.58 -8.87
C ILE A 136 4.84 -0.07 -7.45
N LEU A 137 4.31 -0.94 -6.59
CA LEU A 137 4.01 -0.62 -5.20
C LEU A 137 5.23 -0.10 -4.44
N VAL A 138 6.36 -0.84 -4.50
CA VAL A 138 7.61 -0.45 -3.84
C VAL A 138 8.12 0.88 -4.39
N LYS A 139 8.10 1.08 -5.71
CA LYS A 139 8.52 2.36 -6.33
C LYS A 139 7.69 3.54 -5.84
N LYS A 140 6.36 3.40 -5.72
CA LYS A 140 5.50 4.48 -5.23
C LYS A 140 5.75 4.78 -3.75
N ILE A 141 5.92 3.75 -2.90
CA ILE A 141 6.25 3.94 -1.47
C ILE A 141 7.61 4.64 -1.33
N SER A 142 8.65 4.14 -2.01
CA SER A 142 10.00 4.72 -1.98
C SER A 142 10.01 6.17 -2.43
N ARG A 143 9.24 6.51 -3.46
CA ARG A 143 9.07 7.89 -3.91
C ARG A 143 8.47 8.78 -2.83
N VAL A 144 7.41 8.34 -2.15
CA VAL A 144 6.83 9.09 -1.02
C VAL A 144 7.89 9.31 0.05
N LEU A 145 8.59 8.25 0.50
CA LEU A 145 9.59 8.36 1.55
C LEU A 145 10.75 9.31 1.18
N ARG A 146 11.10 9.39 -0.10
CA ARG A 146 12.12 10.31 -0.63
C ARG A 146 11.68 11.77 -0.64
N GLU A 147 10.43 12.03 -1.01
CA GLU A 147 9.89 13.38 -1.24
C GLU A 147 9.33 14.05 0.02
N VAL A 148 9.05 13.29 1.08
CA VAL A 148 8.51 13.84 2.33
C VAL A 148 9.61 14.32 3.27
N ASP A 149 9.40 15.51 3.84
CA ASP A 149 10.29 16.11 4.84
C ASP A 149 9.91 15.69 6.26
N TRP A 150 9.81 14.38 6.49
CA TRP A 150 9.60 13.84 7.84
C TRP A 150 10.90 13.83 8.64
N GLU A 151 10.82 14.23 9.91
CA GLU A 151 11.90 14.09 10.88
C GLU A 151 11.48 13.12 12.01
N PRO A 152 12.25 12.06 12.31
CA PRO A 152 13.40 11.59 11.52
C PRO A 152 12.98 11.10 10.13
N SER A 153 13.89 11.19 9.16
CA SER A 153 13.62 10.68 7.80
C SER A 153 13.55 9.15 7.79
N LEU A 154 12.61 8.62 7.01
CA LEU A 154 12.41 7.19 6.78
C LEU A 154 12.87 6.76 5.38
N HIS A 155 13.52 7.65 4.63
CA HIS A 155 14.21 7.27 3.41
C HIS A 155 15.54 6.61 3.78
N TRP A 156 15.78 5.40 3.28
CA TRP A 156 16.91 4.56 3.69
C TRP A 156 18.28 5.25 3.58
N THR A 157 18.50 6.13 2.59
CA THR A 157 19.77 6.88 2.45
C THR A 157 20.04 7.91 3.55
N LYS A 158 19.02 8.25 4.35
CA LYS A 158 19.11 9.20 5.46
C LYS A 158 18.97 8.51 6.83
N MET A 159 18.70 7.20 6.85
CA MET A 159 18.63 6.42 8.07
C MET A 159 20.04 6.04 8.53
N ALA A 160 20.22 5.85 9.83
CA ALA A 160 21.49 5.39 10.37
C ALA A 160 21.73 3.92 10.01
N ASP A 161 22.96 3.58 9.61
CA ASP A 161 23.36 2.19 9.42
C ASP A 161 23.47 1.49 10.78
N GLU A 162 22.54 0.58 11.07
CA GLU A 162 22.49 -0.18 12.34
C GLU A 162 23.76 -1.02 12.59
N PHE A 163 24.49 -1.37 11.53
CA PHE A 163 25.68 -2.22 11.56
C PHE A 163 26.91 -1.58 10.93
N SER A 164 27.03 -0.25 11.00
CA SER A 164 28.21 0.47 10.49
C SER A 164 29.55 -0.04 11.05
N ASP A 165 29.53 -0.65 12.24
CA ASP A 165 30.70 -1.24 12.89
C ASP A 165 31.03 -2.68 12.42
N ILE A 166 30.17 -3.33 11.63
CA ILE A 166 30.45 -4.67 11.10
C ILE A 166 31.29 -4.51 9.82
N ILE A 167 32.60 -4.69 9.96
CA ILE A 167 33.51 -4.88 8.83
C ILE A 167 33.19 -6.24 8.20
N ILE A 168 32.35 -6.26 7.16
CA ILE A 168 32.16 -7.44 6.32
C ILE A 168 33.40 -7.54 5.42
N PRO A 169 34.23 -8.60 5.51
CA PRO A 169 35.19 -8.88 4.46
C PRO A 169 34.36 -9.15 3.21
N LEU A 170 34.36 -8.21 2.26
CA LEU A 170 33.63 -8.37 1.00
C LEU A 170 34.04 -9.72 0.39
N ALA A 171 33.15 -10.71 0.44
CA ALA A 171 33.23 -11.82 -0.48
C ALA A 171 33.16 -11.18 -1.87
N SER A 172 34.24 -11.33 -2.64
CA SER A 172 34.38 -10.80 -3.98
C SER A 172 33.11 -11.10 -4.80
N GLY A 173 32.27 -10.09 -5.04
CA GLY A 173 31.10 -10.22 -5.91
C GLY A 173 29.78 -9.61 -5.45
N MET A 174 29.61 -9.17 -4.19
CA MET A 174 28.40 -8.40 -3.81
C MET A 174 28.58 -6.92 -4.15
N ASN A 175 27.89 -6.46 -5.19
CA ASN A 175 27.85 -5.06 -5.59
C ASN A 175 26.51 -4.44 -5.15
N LEU A 176 26.56 -3.55 -4.15
CA LEU A 176 25.41 -2.79 -3.64
C LEU A 176 24.88 -1.76 -4.67
N ASP A 177 25.69 -1.39 -5.67
CA ASP A 177 25.30 -0.43 -6.71
C ASP A 177 24.23 -1.00 -7.66
N ASN A 178 24.13 -2.35 -7.78
CA ASN A 178 23.11 -2.98 -8.63
C ASN A 178 21.69 -2.83 -8.03
N TRP A 179 21.56 -2.81 -6.70
CA TRP A 179 20.27 -2.54 -6.03
C TRP A 179 19.84 -1.08 -6.20
N GLN A 180 20.80 -0.15 -6.21
CA GLN A 180 20.54 1.26 -6.45
C GLN A 180 19.97 1.50 -7.85
N ASN A 181 20.53 0.88 -8.89
CA ASN A 181 20.09 1.14 -10.26
C ASN A 181 18.69 0.59 -10.62
N GLU A 182 18.20 -0.46 -9.95
CA GLU A 182 16.93 -1.10 -10.31
C GLU A 182 15.69 -0.41 -9.68
N TYR A 183 15.89 0.38 -8.62
CA TYR A 183 14.81 1.00 -7.83
C TYR A 183 14.92 2.53 -7.67
N ILE A 184 15.91 3.18 -8.30
CA ILE A 184 16.12 4.64 -8.22
C ILE A 184 15.54 5.41 -9.42
N GLU A 185 15.22 4.74 -10.55
CA GLU A 185 14.48 5.35 -11.68
C GLU A 185 12.94 5.24 -11.55
#